data_AF-A0A1G7LYA6-F1
#
_entry.id   AF-A0A1G7LYA6-F1
#
_cell.length_a   1.000
_cell.length_b   1.000
_cell.length_c   1.000
_cell.angle_alpha   90.00
_cell.angle_beta   90.00
_cell.angle_gamma   90.00
#
_symmetry.space_group_name_H-M   'P 1'
#
loop_
_entity.id
_entity.type
_entity.pdbx_description
1 polymer ?
#
loop_
_entity_poly.entity_id
_entity_poly.type
_entity_poly.pdbx_seq_one_letter_code
_entity_poly.pdbx_strand_id
1 'polypeptide(L)'
;MAPRTETSSPIRTLEMLELLAEMGAMGHMAISERLGIPKSTASALLKSLQGAGFITRDEDRKFSLSPRVLRLSEGFLAHRQWLAPLLPLLEQLRDETNETTFLVERRDDSRVVVARRLVREGLSFTVPVGDVAPLHGTAGGHALCRPGEVLTDADGRPEPVEISAQGVCYLPSAIVPGVGSFAVALRVPPGVPPLAFSLAMPVSRMTATIRAGIEAALSALRDEAEEALGTSHSSR
;
A
#
# COMPACT_ATOMS: atom_id res chain seq x y z
N MET A 1 0.77 -16.43 -19.77
CA MET A 1 0.75 -17.37 -18.63
C MET A 1 2.00 -17.09 -17.81
N ALA A 2 1.87 -16.39 -16.66
CA ALA A 2 3.03 -16.03 -15.85
C ALA A 2 3.72 -17.31 -15.32
N PRO A 3 5.06 -17.35 -15.22
CA PRO A 3 5.75 -18.50 -14.67
C PRO A 3 5.30 -18.69 -13.22
N ARG A 4 4.80 -19.89 -12.90
CA ARG A 4 4.64 -20.31 -11.50
C ARG A 4 6.03 -20.48 -10.93
N THR A 5 6.60 -19.44 -10.35
CA THR A 5 7.80 -19.56 -9.52
C THR A 5 7.49 -20.60 -8.46
N GLU A 6 8.25 -21.70 -8.41
CA GLU A 6 8.17 -22.65 -7.29
C GLU A 6 8.57 -21.88 -6.03
N THR A 7 7.56 -21.37 -5.33
CA THR A 7 7.76 -20.60 -4.11
C THR A 7 8.45 -21.49 -3.08
N SER A 8 9.70 -21.16 -2.75
CA SER A 8 10.52 -21.93 -1.81
C SER A 8 9.87 -21.98 -0.41
N SER A 9 10.17 -23.02 0.36
CA SER A 9 9.63 -23.22 1.72
C SER A 9 9.72 -21.98 2.64
N PRO A 10 10.78 -21.14 2.59
CA PRO A 10 10.82 -19.87 3.33
C PRO A 10 9.74 -18.87 2.93
N ILE A 11 9.48 -18.68 1.63
CA ILE A 11 8.47 -17.73 1.16
C ILE A 11 7.06 -18.22 1.53
N ARG A 12 6.78 -19.52 1.40
CA ARG A 12 5.51 -20.11 1.88
C ARG A 12 5.28 -19.90 3.38
N THR A 13 6.35 -19.82 4.16
CA THR A 13 6.28 -19.52 5.59
C THR A 13 5.81 -18.09 5.84
N LEU A 14 6.33 -17.12 5.07
CA LEU A 14 5.93 -15.71 5.17
C LEU A 14 4.50 -15.50 4.68
N GLU A 15 4.12 -16.09 3.54
CA GLU A 15 2.75 -16.06 3.02
C GLU A 15 1.73 -16.62 4.03
N MET A 16 2.11 -17.63 4.81
CA MET A 16 1.25 -18.15 5.88
C MET A 16 1.05 -17.15 7.02
N LEU A 17 2.09 -16.39 7.40
CA LEU A 17 1.95 -15.32 8.38
C LEU A 17 1.07 -14.18 7.85
N GLU A 18 1.25 -13.81 6.58
CA GLU A 18 0.43 -12.80 5.90
C GLU A 18 -1.04 -13.22 5.83
N LEU A 19 -1.32 -14.48 5.47
CA LEU A 19 -2.68 -15.02 5.46
C LEU A 19 -3.33 -14.94 6.84
N LEU A 20 -2.60 -15.32 7.89
CA LEU A 20 -3.11 -15.23 9.27
C LEU A 20 -3.27 -13.78 9.75
N ALA A 21 -2.45 -12.85 9.25
CA ALA A 21 -2.59 -11.41 9.51
C ALA A 21 -3.88 -10.86 8.91
N GLU A 22 -4.23 -11.31 7.70
CA GLU A 22 -5.42 -10.86 6.97
C GLU A 22 -6.71 -11.49 7.50
N MET A 23 -6.69 -12.81 7.75
CA MET A 23 -7.89 -13.59 8.04
C MET A 23 -8.15 -13.83 9.52
N GLY A 24 -7.17 -13.54 10.38
CA GLY A 24 -7.24 -13.86 11.80
C GLY A 24 -7.07 -15.36 12.08
N ALA A 25 -7.72 -15.86 13.14
CA ALA A 25 -7.56 -17.23 13.59
C ALA A 25 -8.15 -18.25 12.59
N MET A 26 -7.33 -19.17 12.10
CA MET A 26 -7.73 -20.13 11.06
C MET A 26 -7.37 -21.59 11.40
N GLY A 27 -8.24 -22.52 11.00
CA GLY A 27 -7.96 -23.95 11.09
C GLY A 27 -6.95 -24.43 10.03
N HIS A 28 -6.22 -25.50 10.34
CA HIS A 28 -5.19 -26.09 9.47
C HIS A 28 -5.67 -26.34 8.02
N MET A 29 -6.86 -26.94 7.84
CA MET A 29 -7.37 -27.27 6.50
C MET A 29 -7.64 -26.01 5.67
N ALA A 30 -8.25 -25.00 6.28
CA ALA A 30 -8.53 -23.73 5.61
C ALA A 30 -7.24 -23.01 5.17
N ILE A 31 -6.18 -23.09 6.00
CA ILE A 31 -4.86 -22.54 5.64
C ILE A 31 -4.27 -23.27 4.44
N SER A 32 -4.30 -24.62 4.46
CA SER A 32 -3.79 -25.46 3.38
C SER A 32 -4.49 -25.19 2.05
N GLU A 33 -5.82 -25.08 2.09
CA GLU A 33 -6.66 -24.79 0.91
C GLU A 33 -6.40 -23.39 0.36
N ARG A 34 -6.35 -22.36 1.22
CA ARG A 34 -6.13 -20.98 0.78
C ARG A 34 -4.74 -20.75 0.20
N LEU A 35 -3.71 -21.37 0.78
CA LEU A 35 -2.35 -21.28 0.25
C LEU A 35 -2.11 -22.23 -0.93
N GLY A 36 -3.04 -23.15 -1.23
CA GLY A 36 -2.87 -24.14 -2.29
C GLY A 36 -1.68 -25.09 -2.05
N ILE A 37 -1.35 -25.36 -0.79
CA ILE A 37 -0.21 -26.22 -0.41
C ILE A 37 -0.68 -27.55 0.19
N PRO A 38 0.10 -28.65 0.08
CA PRO A 38 -0.23 -29.92 0.71
C PRO A 38 -0.37 -29.82 2.23
N LYS A 39 -1.27 -30.62 2.81
CA LYS A 39 -1.51 -30.69 4.27
C LYS A 39 -0.23 -30.97 5.07
N SER A 40 0.65 -31.84 4.56
CA SER A 40 1.93 -32.16 5.18
C SER A 40 2.86 -30.94 5.24
N THR A 41 2.93 -30.18 4.14
CA THR A 41 3.68 -28.92 4.08
C THR A 41 3.12 -27.89 5.04
N ALA A 42 1.80 -27.66 5.03
CA ALA A 42 1.15 -26.75 5.98
C ALA A 42 1.44 -27.13 7.44
N SER A 43 1.36 -28.42 7.79
CA SER A 43 1.70 -28.91 9.12
C SER A 43 3.15 -28.61 9.52
N ALA A 44 4.11 -28.81 8.61
CA ALA A 44 5.52 -28.54 8.88
C ALA A 44 5.77 -27.05 9.12
N LEU A 45 5.19 -26.18 8.29
CA LEU A 45 5.32 -24.72 8.42
C LEU A 45 4.68 -24.21 9.71
N LEU A 46 3.45 -24.65 10.02
CA LEU A 46 2.77 -24.28 11.26
C LEU A 46 3.56 -24.73 12.49
N LYS A 47 4.12 -25.95 12.47
CA LYS A 47 4.98 -26.44 13.57
C LYS A 47 6.23 -25.58 13.74
N SER A 48 6.89 -25.20 12.64
CA SER A 48 8.07 -24.32 12.68
C SER A 48 7.74 -22.92 13.18
N LEU A 49 6.66 -22.31 12.68
CA LEU A 49 6.22 -20.98 13.11
C LEU A 49 5.79 -20.96 14.58
N GLN A 50 5.10 -22.02 15.03
CA GLN A 50 4.70 -22.15 16.43
C GLN A 50 5.93 -22.37 17.33
N GLY A 51 6.89 -23.20 16.91
CA GLY A 51 8.16 -23.41 17.62
C GLY A 51 9.03 -22.15 17.69
N ALA A 52 9.01 -21.33 16.64
CA ALA A 52 9.64 -20.01 16.62
C ALA A 52 8.85 -18.95 17.41
N GLY A 53 7.64 -19.28 17.85
CA GLY A 53 6.77 -18.41 18.64
C GLY A 53 6.15 -17.25 17.85
N PHE A 54 6.00 -17.37 16.54
CA PHE A 54 5.30 -16.37 15.71
C PHE A 54 3.79 -16.57 15.67
N ILE A 55 3.33 -17.81 15.88
CA ILE A 55 1.91 -18.15 15.94
C ILE A 55 1.58 -18.91 17.22
N THR A 56 0.32 -18.84 17.61
CA THR A 56 -0.27 -19.62 18.70
C THR A 56 -1.38 -20.52 18.16
N ARG A 57 -1.70 -21.58 18.89
CA ARG A 57 -2.86 -22.44 18.60
C ARG A 57 -3.82 -22.42 19.79
N ASP A 58 -5.08 -22.11 19.55
CA ASP A 58 -6.13 -22.09 20.58
C ASP A 58 -6.74 -23.47 20.86
N GLU A 59 -7.69 -23.52 21.79
CA GLU A 59 -8.42 -24.74 22.18
C GLU A 59 -9.26 -25.30 21.02
N ASP A 60 -9.78 -24.42 20.15
CA ASP A 60 -10.51 -24.76 18.92
C ASP A 60 -9.59 -25.26 17.80
N ARG A 61 -8.30 -25.43 18.08
CA ARG A 61 -7.26 -25.89 17.15
C ARG A 61 -7.02 -24.93 15.98
N LYS A 62 -7.40 -23.67 16.09
CA LYS A 62 -7.10 -22.60 15.13
C LYS A 62 -5.76 -21.97 15.46
N PHE A 63 -5.07 -21.53 14.41
CA PHE A 63 -3.79 -20.85 14.48
C PHE A 63 -4.01 -19.35 14.27
N SER A 64 -3.32 -18.53 15.04
CA SER A 64 -3.34 -17.06 14.95
C SER A 64 -1.94 -16.51 15.15
N LEU A 65 -1.71 -15.26 14.70
CA LEU A 65 -0.47 -14.56 15.02
C LEU A 65 -0.32 -14.36 16.52
N SER A 66 0.88 -14.55 17.02
CA SER A 66 1.25 -14.18 18.38
C SER A 66 1.77 -12.74 18.44
N PRO A 67 1.82 -12.10 19.62
CA PRO A 67 2.42 -10.78 19.79
C PRO A 67 3.88 -10.65 19.35
N ARG A 68 4.61 -11.76 19.13
CA ARG A 68 6.00 -11.73 18.65
C ARG A 68 6.15 -10.98 17.32
N VAL A 69 5.13 -10.98 16.46
CA VAL A 69 5.12 -10.22 15.20
C VAL A 69 5.33 -8.72 15.42
N LEU A 70 4.93 -8.19 16.59
CA LEU A 70 5.09 -6.77 16.93
C LEU A 70 6.56 -6.36 16.99
N ARG A 71 7.49 -7.27 17.30
CA ARG A 71 8.93 -6.97 17.29
C ARG A 71 9.47 -6.58 15.91
N LEU A 72 8.88 -7.15 14.86
CA LEU A 72 9.25 -6.80 13.47
C LEU A 72 8.73 -5.40 13.13
N SER A 73 7.50 -5.11 13.52
CA SER A 73 6.88 -3.79 13.34
C SER A 73 7.63 -2.69 14.11
N GLU A 74 7.95 -2.93 15.38
CA GLU A 74 8.70 -2.02 16.23
C GLU A 74 10.06 -1.67 15.60
N GLY A 75 10.83 -2.68 15.19
CA GLY A 75 12.12 -2.47 14.52
C GLY A 75 11.98 -1.70 13.21
N PHE A 76 10.95 -1.98 12.40
CA PHE A 76 10.69 -1.26 11.15
C PHE A 76 10.34 0.22 11.40
N LEU A 77 9.44 0.49 12.35
CA LEU A 77 8.97 1.83 12.67
C LEU A 77 10.04 2.69 13.37
N ALA A 78 10.90 2.08 14.19
CA ALA A 78 11.99 2.79 14.87
C ALA A 78 12.95 3.50 13.88
N HIS A 79 13.13 2.93 12.69
CA HIS A 79 13.98 3.49 11.63
C HIS A 79 13.20 4.38 10.63
N ARG A 80 11.91 4.62 10.88
CA ARG A 80 11.01 5.37 9.98
C ARG A 80 10.16 6.37 10.76
N GLN A 81 10.83 7.20 11.57
CA GLN A 81 10.17 8.22 12.40
C GLN A 81 9.34 9.22 11.58
N TRP A 82 9.69 9.44 10.31
CA TRP A 82 8.93 10.25 9.35
C TRP A 82 7.52 9.70 9.04
N LEU A 83 7.24 8.42 9.32
CA LEU A 83 5.94 7.82 9.03
C LEU A 83 4.87 8.28 10.03
N ALA A 84 5.20 8.36 11.32
CA ALA A 84 4.27 8.70 12.39
C ALA A 84 3.49 10.02 12.14
N PRO A 85 4.10 11.15 11.75
CA PRO A 85 3.38 12.39 11.49
C PRO A 85 2.45 12.32 10.26
N LEU A 86 2.69 11.41 9.31
CA LEU A 86 1.87 11.29 8.09
C LEU A 86 0.62 10.42 8.30
N LEU A 87 0.57 9.61 9.35
CA LEU A 87 -0.54 8.70 9.62
C LEU A 87 -1.87 9.40 9.92
N PRO A 88 -1.92 10.50 10.71
CA PRO A 88 -3.15 11.27 10.91
C PRO A 88 -3.61 11.97 9.63
N LEU A 89 -2.68 12.47 8.82
CA LEU A 89 -3.00 13.12 7.54
C LEU A 89 -3.64 12.14 6.55
N LEU A 90 -3.13 10.91 6.50
CA LEU A 90 -3.74 9.84 5.70
C LEU A 90 -5.18 9.52 6.15
N GLU A 91 -5.45 9.65 7.45
CA GLU A 91 -6.76 9.45 8.04
C GLU A 91 -7.72 10.61 7.71
N GLN A 92 -7.24 11.85 7.81
CA GLN A 92 -7.96 13.04 7.38
C GLN A 92 -8.37 12.94 5.91
N LEU A 93 -7.45 12.56 5.02
CA LEU A 93 -7.75 12.38 3.60
C LEU A 93 -8.86 11.35 3.36
N ARG A 94 -8.84 10.24 4.10
CA ARG A 94 -9.90 9.22 4.03
C ARG A 94 -11.23 9.82 4.46
N ASP A 95 -11.25 10.55 5.57
CA ASP A 95 -12.49 11.11 6.12
C ASP A 95 -13.06 12.24 5.25
N GLU A 96 -12.22 13.03 4.58
CA GLU A 96 -12.64 14.08 3.64
C GLU A 96 -13.16 13.52 2.32
N THR A 97 -12.53 12.46 1.80
CA THR A 97 -12.87 11.90 0.48
C THR A 97 -13.83 10.73 0.53
N ASN A 98 -13.98 10.10 1.70
CA ASN A 98 -14.63 8.80 1.88
C ASN A 98 -14.12 7.74 0.88
N GLU A 99 -12.80 7.72 0.66
CA GLU A 99 -12.12 6.73 -0.18
C GLU A 99 -11.00 6.03 0.59
N THR A 100 -10.54 4.90 0.07
CA THR A 100 -9.35 4.25 0.60
C THR A 100 -8.12 5.06 0.20
N THR A 101 -7.31 5.43 1.19
CA THR A 101 -6.11 6.24 0.99
C THR A 101 -4.85 5.43 1.29
N PHE A 102 -3.78 5.75 0.58
CA PHE A 102 -2.49 5.09 0.69
C PHE A 102 -1.37 6.13 0.79
N LEU A 103 -0.39 5.83 1.62
CA LEU A 103 0.93 6.42 1.53
C LEU A 103 1.84 5.41 0.82
N VAL A 104 2.46 5.84 -0.28
CA VAL A 104 3.35 5.00 -1.08
C VAL A 104 4.76 5.55 -1.08
N GLU A 105 5.76 4.67 -1.10
CA GLU A 105 7.16 5.00 -1.30
C GLU A 105 7.67 4.46 -2.64
N ARG A 106 8.58 5.18 -3.29
CA ARG A 106 9.31 4.64 -4.45
C ARG A 106 10.44 3.74 -3.99
N ARG A 107 10.54 2.55 -4.60
CA ARG A 107 11.70 1.67 -4.55
C ARG A 107 12.08 1.25 -5.95
N ASP A 108 13.21 1.76 -6.43
CA ASP A 108 13.69 1.54 -7.79
C ASP A 108 12.59 1.87 -8.82
N ASP A 109 12.11 0.87 -9.56
CA ASP A 109 11.07 1.00 -10.59
C ASP A 109 9.69 0.53 -10.08
N SER A 110 9.51 0.50 -8.76
CA SER A 110 8.27 0.10 -8.09
C SER A 110 7.77 1.14 -7.08
N ARG A 111 6.45 1.16 -6.88
CA ARG A 111 5.79 1.76 -5.72
C ARG A 111 5.59 0.69 -4.65
N VAL A 112 5.70 1.07 -3.38
CA VAL A 112 5.41 0.20 -2.24
C VAL A 112 4.43 0.89 -1.30
N VAL A 113 3.34 0.22 -0.92
CA VAL A 113 2.39 0.77 0.05
C VAL A 113 2.98 0.68 1.45
N VAL A 114 3.21 1.82 2.10
CA VAL A 114 3.79 1.86 3.47
C VAL A 114 2.74 2.09 4.55
N ALA A 115 1.61 2.71 4.20
CA ALA A 115 0.46 2.84 5.07
C ALA A 115 -0.83 2.95 4.26
N ARG A 116 -1.96 2.55 4.86
CA ARG A 116 -3.29 2.70 4.27
C ARG A 116 -4.33 3.09 5.31
N ARG A 117 -5.41 3.74 4.87
CA ARG A 117 -6.64 3.91 5.65
C ARG A 117 -7.80 3.44 4.79
N LEU A 118 -8.44 2.35 5.23
CA LEU A 118 -9.59 1.79 4.53
C LEU A 118 -10.78 2.73 4.64
N VAL A 119 -11.51 2.89 3.54
CA VAL A 119 -12.80 3.58 3.52
C VAL A 119 -13.73 3.05 4.61
N ARG A 120 -14.55 3.93 5.20
CA ARG A 120 -15.50 3.54 6.26
C ARG A 120 -16.70 2.78 5.68
N GLU A 121 -17.24 3.28 4.58
CA GLU A 121 -18.41 2.71 3.90
C GLU A 121 -18.27 2.80 2.38
N GLY A 122 -18.64 1.73 1.68
CA GLY A 122 -18.60 1.65 0.21
C GLY A 122 -17.54 0.70 -0.32
N LEU A 123 -17.11 0.91 -1.56
CA LEU A 123 -16.14 0.05 -2.22
C LEU A 123 -14.75 0.27 -1.64
N SER A 124 -14.21 -0.76 -0.99
CA SER A 124 -12.85 -0.78 -0.47
C SER A 124 -11.89 -1.44 -1.45
N PHE A 125 -10.71 -0.85 -1.63
CA PHE A 125 -9.64 -1.44 -2.42
C PHE A 125 -8.67 -2.19 -1.51
N THR A 126 -8.59 -3.51 -1.69
CA THR A 126 -7.81 -4.40 -0.81
C THR A 126 -6.32 -4.45 -1.20
N VAL A 127 -5.66 -3.29 -1.29
CA VAL A 127 -4.20 -3.25 -1.46
C VAL A 127 -3.55 -3.24 -0.07
N PRO A 128 -2.83 -4.30 0.34
CA PRO A 128 -2.24 -4.38 1.68
C PRO A 128 -1.02 -3.46 1.84
N VAL A 129 -0.68 -3.17 3.10
CA VAL A 129 0.63 -2.57 3.40
C VAL A 129 1.71 -3.58 3.03
N GLY A 130 2.76 -3.13 2.37
CA GLY A 130 3.82 -3.95 1.81
C GLY A 130 3.60 -4.38 0.37
N ASP A 131 2.45 -4.08 -0.25
CA ASP A 131 2.20 -4.38 -1.66
C ASP A 131 3.26 -3.72 -2.57
N VAL A 132 3.86 -4.51 -3.46
CA VAL A 132 4.94 -4.12 -4.38
C VAL A 132 4.53 -4.34 -5.83
N ALA A 133 4.85 -3.33 -6.62
CA ALA A 133 3.87 -2.84 -7.53
C ALA A 133 4.67 -1.94 -8.54
N PRO A 134 4.66 -2.11 -9.90
CA PRO A 134 5.48 -1.28 -10.82
C PRO A 134 5.14 0.23 -10.84
N LEU A 135 5.99 1.17 -11.22
CA LEU A 135 5.53 2.59 -11.21
C LEU A 135 4.34 2.86 -12.16
N HIS A 136 4.35 2.25 -13.35
CA HIS A 136 3.24 2.34 -14.31
C HIS A 136 1.93 1.74 -13.75
N GLY A 137 0.79 2.18 -14.26
CA GLY A 137 -0.55 1.73 -13.89
C GLY A 137 -1.06 2.32 -12.57
N THR A 138 -0.33 3.26 -11.94
CA THR A 138 -0.76 3.90 -10.69
C THR A 138 -0.48 5.39 -10.67
N ALA A 139 -1.43 6.19 -10.19
CA ALA A 139 -1.18 7.61 -9.94
C ALA A 139 -0.02 7.83 -8.97
N GLY A 140 0.13 6.98 -7.95
CA GLY A 140 1.24 7.04 -6.99
C GLY A 140 2.61 6.88 -7.65
N GLY A 141 2.74 5.95 -8.59
CA GLY A 141 3.98 5.78 -9.35
C GLY A 141 4.27 6.93 -10.30
N HIS A 142 3.24 7.50 -10.95
CA HIS A 142 3.35 8.73 -11.75
C HIS A 142 3.81 9.93 -10.93
N ALA A 143 3.21 10.16 -9.76
CA ALA A 143 3.63 11.22 -8.86
C ALA A 143 5.11 11.06 -8.43
N LEU A 144 5.57 9.83 -8.29
CA LEU A 144 6.93 9.48 -7.87
C LEU A 144 7.95 9.37 -9.03
N CYS A 145 7.55 9.70 -10.26
CA CYS A 145 8.46 9.68 -11.40
C CYS A 145 9.60 10.69 -11.25
N ARG A 146 10.77 10.31 -11.76
CA ARG A 146 11.90 11.24 -11.85
C ARG A 146 11.60 12.27 -12.95
N PRO A 147 12.18 13.49 -12.86
CA PRO A 147 12.06 14.46 -13.94
C PRO A 147 12.48 13.86 -15.29
N GLY A 148 11.59 13.92 -16.28
CA GLY A 148 11.81 13.39 -17.63
C GLY A 148 11.55 11.88 -17.80
N GLU A 149 11.21 11.16 -16.73
CA GLU A 149 10.78 9.76 -16.81
C GLU A 149 9.34 9.68 -17.34
N VAL A 150 9.13 8.85 -18.37
CA VAL A 150 7.81 8.59 -18.95
C VAL A 150 7.44 7.15 -18.69
N LEU A 151 6.37 6.93 -17.94
CA LEU A 151 5.83 5.59 -17.73
C LEU A 151 4.97 5.17 -18.92
N THR A 152 5.16 3.93 -19.35
CA THR A 152 4.43 3.36 -20.47
C THR A 152 3.59 2.16 -20.04
N ASP A 153 2.49 1.94 -20.74
CA ASP A 153 1.70 0.72 -20.64
C ASP A 153 2.45 -0.50 -21.22
N ALA A 154 1.78 -1.66 -21.22
CA ALA A 154 2.35 -2.90 -21.75
C ALA A 154 2.68 -2.85 -23.25
N ASP A 155 2.07 -1.93 -24.00
CA ASP A 155 2.30 -1.72 -25.44
C ASP A 155 3.38 -0.65 -25.69
N GLY A 156 4.01 -0.10 -24.65
CA GLY A 156 5.02 0.95 -24.75
C GLY A 156 4.43 2.34 -25.03
N ARG A 157 3.13 2.54 -24.88
CA ARG A 157 2.50 3.85 -25.04
C ARG A 157 2.54 4.62 -23.72
N PRO A 158 2.80 5.95 -23.74
CA PRO A 158 2.72 6.76 -22.53
C PRO A 158 1.34 6.60 -21.87
N GLU A 159 1.34 6.37 -20.57
CA GLU A 159 0.09 6.28 -19.83
C GLU A 159 -0.62 7.64 -19.80
N PRO A 160 -1.97 7.65 -19.85
CA PRO A 160 -2.76 8.88 -19.96
C PRO A 160 -2.89 9.56 -18.58
N VAL A 161 -1.77 9.83 -17.92
CA VAL A 161 -1.75 10.59 -16.67
C VAL A 161 -2.04 12.06 -16.95
N GLU A 162 -2.95 12.62 -16.18
CA GLU A 162 -3.23 14.05 -16.16
C GLU A 162 -2.60 14.66 -14.91
N ILE A 163 -1.92 15.79 -15.04
CA ILE A 163 -1.27 16.47 -13.91
C ILE A 163 -1.91 17.85 -13.75
N SER A 164 -2.48 18.12 -12.59
CA SER A 164 -3.07 19.42 -12.28
C SER A 164 -1.99 20.50 -12.12
N ALA A 165 -2.39 21.78 -12.11
CA ALA A 165 -1.47 22.89 -11.85
C ALA A 165 -0.79 22.78 -10.47
N GLN A 166 -1.44 22.11 -9.52
CA GLN A 166 -0.94 21.84 -8.18
C GLN A 166 -0.07 20.57 -8.13
N GLY A 167 0.21 19.91 -9.26
CA GLY A 167 1.03 18.70 -9.32
C GLY A 167 0.33 17.42 -8.85
N VAL A 168 -1.01 17.43 -8.77
CA VAL A 168 -1.78 16.22 -8.47
C VAL A 168 -1.90 15.40 -9.76
N CYS A 169 -1.43 14.16 -9.71
CA CYS A 169 -1.57 13.19 -10.79
C CYS A 169 -2.95 12.53 -10.69
N TYR A 170 -3.66 12.47 -11.81
CA TYR A 170 -4.88 11.70 -12.00
C TYR A 170 -4.65 10.66 -13.09
N LEU A 171 -4.87 9.39 -12.76
CA LEU A 171 -4.84 8.29 -13.71
C LEU A 171 -6.27 7.72 -13.81
N PRO A 172 -6.97 7.91 -14.95
CA PRO A 172 -8.35 7.47 -15.10
C PRO A 172 -8.50 5.95 -15.16
N SER A 173 -7.46 5.21 -15.53
CA SER A 173 -7.45 3.74 -15.50
C SER A 173 -6.22 3.25 -14.77
N ALA A 174 -6.40 2.87 -13.50
CA ALA A 174 -5.39 2.16 -12.73
C ALA A 174 -5.30 0.69 -13.17
N ILE A 175 -4.46 -0.09 -12.47
CA ILE A 175 -4.31 -1.55 -12.66
C ILE A 175 -5.66 -2.29 -12.62
N VAL A 176 -6.59 -1.80 -11.81
CA VAL A 176 -7.92 -2.38 -11.67
C VAL A 176 -8.88 -1.69 -12.65
N PRO A 177 -9.49 -2.43 -13.61
CA PRO A 177 -10.43 -1.86 -14.56
C PRO A 177 -11.60 -1.14 -13.86
N GLY A 178 -11.94 0.06 -14.34
CA GLY A 178 -13.01 0.88 -13.77
C GLY A 178 -12.62 1.64 -12.51
N VAL A 179 -11.34 1.66 -12.14
CA VAL A 179 -10.81 2.40 -10.98
C VAL A 179 -9.89 3.50 -11.45
N GLY A 180 -10.23 4.73 -11.07
CA GLY A 180 -9.36 5.89 -11.20
C GLY A 180 -8.52 6.06 -9.94
N SER A 181 -7.35 6.66 -10.06
CA SER A 181 -6.49 6.96 -8.91
C SER A 181 -5.97 8.39 -8.97
N PHE A 182 -5.77 8.98 -7.80
CA PHE A 182 -5.13 10.26 -7.63
C PHE A 182 -3.90 10.12 -6.75
N ALA A 183 -2.89 10.97 -6.98
CA ALA A 183 -1.74 11.04 -6.10
C ALA A 183 -1.05 12.39 -6.14
N VAL A 184 -0.37 12.73 -5.06
CA VAL A 184 0.51 13.89 -4.97
C VAL A 184 1.81 13.50 -4.28
N ALA A 185 2.94 13.88 -4.89
CA ALA A 185 4.24 13.65 -4.31
C ALA A 185 4.53 14.63 -3.18
N LEU A 186 5.27 14.17 -2.18
CA LEU A 186 5.73 14.97 -1.05
C LEU A 186 7.19 15.39 -1.25
N ARG A 187 7.51 16.62 -0.88
CA ARG A 187 8.87 17.03 -0.62
C ARG A 187 9.34 16.44 0.70
N VAL A 188 10.33 15.56 0.61
CA VAL A 188 10.85 14.82 1.76
C VAL A 188 12.29 15.26 2.11
N PRO A 189 12.69 15.21 3.40
CA PRO A 189 14.03 15.58 3.80
C PRO A 189 15.05 14.49 3.40
N PRO A 190 16.36 14.79 3.39
CA PRO A 190 17.39 13.79 3.10
C PRO A 190 17.27 12.56 4.00
N GLY A 191 17.39 11.37 3.41
CA GLY A 191 17.26 10.09 4.13
C GLY A 191 15.83 9.54 4.23
N VAL A 192 14.81 10.33 3.84
CA VAL A 192 13.45 9.83 3.63
C VAL A 192 13.30 9.45 2.15
N PRO A 193 12.75 8.26 1.83
CA PRO A 193 12.52 7.87 0.44
C PRO A 193 11.48 8.79 -0.23
N PRO A 194 11.41 8.86 -1.56
CA PRO A 194 10.34 9.58 -2.24
C PRO A 194 8.97 9.02 -1.83
N LEU A 195 8.07 9.91 -1.40
CA LEU A 195 6.74 9.56 -0.88
C LEU A 195 5.64 10.26 -1.68
N ALA A 196 4.48 9.61 -1.78
CA ALA A 196 3.26 10.22 -2.29
C ALA A 196 2.04 9.78 -1.49
N PHE A 197 1.12 10.71 -1.25
CA PHE A 197 -0.24 10.33 -0.89
C PHE A 197 -0.98 9.93 -2.15
N SER A 198 -1.84 8.93 -2.04
CA SER A 198 -2.70 8.49 -3.12
C SER A 198 -4.04 7.97 -2.61
N LEU A 199 -5.02 7.96 -3.50
CA LEU A 199 -6.31 7.33 -3.25
C LEU A 199 -6.85 6.73 -4.54
N ALA A 200 -7.79 5.80 -4.39
CA ALA A 200 -8.44 5.14 -5.51
C ALA A 200 -9.96 5.25 -5.37
N MET A 201 -10.66 5.35 -6.50
CA MET A 201 -12.12 5.42 -6.54
C MET A 201 -12.67 4.85 -7.86
N PRO A 202 -13.92 4.37 -7.90
CA PRO A 202 -14.59 4.01 -9.14
C PRO A 202 -14.68 5.20 -10.09
N VAL A 203 -14.30 5.01 -11.35
CA VAL A 203 -14.41 6.06 -12.39
C VAL A 203 -15.86 6.46 -12.65
N SER A 204 -16.82 5.58 -12.34
CA SER A 204 -18.26 5.87 -12.45
C SER A 204 -18.73 6.97 -11.50
N ARG A 205 -18.01 7.22 -10.40
CA ARG A 205 -18.25 8.33 -9.48
C ARG A 205 -17.50 9.61 -9.86
N MET A 206 -16.67 9.57 -10.91
CA MET A 206 -15.80 10.68 -11.28
C MET A 206 -16.59 11.79 -11.96
N THR A 207 -16.83 12.89 -11.23
CA THR A 207 -17.35 14.14 -11.79
C THR A 207 -16.27 15.22 -11.72
N ALA A 208 -16.42 16.29 -12.52
CA ALA A 208 -15.49 17.42 -12.47
C ALA A 208 -15.40 18.04 -11.06
N THR A 209 -16.53 18.13 -10.35
CA THR A 209 -16.58 18.65 -8.98
C THR A 209 -15.85 17.75 -8.00
N ILE A 210 -16.06 16.43 -8.06
CA ILE A 210 -15.38 15.48 -7.18
C ILE A 210 -13.88 15.48 -7.45
N ARG A 211 -13.49 15.50 -8.72
CA ARG A 211 -12.09 15.61 -9.13
C ARG A 211 -11.42 16.86 -8.55
N ALA A 212 -12.03 18.03 -8.74
CA ALA A 212 -11.49 19.28 -8.21
C ALA A 212 -11.40 19.27 -6.67
N GLY A 213 -12.38 18.67 -5.98
CA GLY A 213 -12.35 18.50 -4.53
C GLY A 213 -11.20 17.61 -4.06
N ILE A 214 -10.96 16.48 -4.73
CA ILE A 214 -9.84 15.58 -4.43
C ILE A 214 -8.49 16.25 -4.70
N GLU A 215 -8.35 16.96 -5.82
CA GLU A 215 -7.13 17.70 -6.14
C GLU A 215 -6.81 18.77 -5.07
N ALA A 216 -7.84 19.49 -4.60
CA ALA A 216 -7.68 20.46 -3.53
C ALA A 216 -7.29 19.79 -2.19
N ALA A 217 -7.97 18.71 -1.80
CA ALA A 217 -7.68 17.96 -0.57
C ALA A 217 -6.25 17.41 -0.56
N LEU A 218 -5.81 16.78 -1.65
CA LEU A 218 -4.44 16.27 -1.79
C LEU A 218 -3.41 17.39 -1.73
N SER A 219 -3.67 18.53 -2.39
CA SER A 219 -2.75 19.67 -2.35
C SER A 219 -2.61 20.24 -0.94
N ALA A 220 -3.71 20.44 -0.22
CA ALA A 220 -3.67 20.94 1.16
C ALA A 220 -2.91 19.97 2.08
N LEU A 221 -3.21 18.68 1.96
CA LEU A 221 -2.58 17.64 2.77
C LEU A 221 -1.07 17.48 2.49
N ARG A 222 -0.64 17.68 1.23
CA ARG A 222 0.79 17.73 0.90
C ARG A 222 1.46 18.83 1.70
N ASP A 223 0.89 20.03 1.70
CA ASP A 223 1.51 21.19 2.33
C ASP A 223 1.65 20.97 3.86
N GLU A 224 0.62 20.40 4.51
CA GLU A 224 0.66 19.99 5.92
C GLU A 224 1.70 18.88 6.18
N ALA A 225 1.81 17.90 5.28
CA ALA A 225 2.78 16.81 5.40
C ALA A 225 4.21 17.29 5.25
N GLU A 226 4.48 18.17 4.29
CA GLU A 226 5.81 18.78 4.09
C GLU A 226 6.22 19.61 5.32
N GLU A 227 5.29 20.35 5.92
CA GLU A 227 5.55 21.04 7.19
C GLU A 227 5.88 20.05 8.33
N ALA A 228 5.08 18.99 8.47
CA ALA A 228 5.29 17.97 9.50
C ALA A 228 6.60 17.17 9.31
N LEU A 229 7.09 17.08 8.08
CA LEU A 229 8.39 16.50 7.73
C LEU A 229 9.56 17.49 7.85
N GLY A 230 9.29 18.76 8.15
CA GLY A 230 10.30 19.81 8.27
C GLY A 230 10.91 20.26 6.94
N THR A 231 10.16 20.15 5.83
CA THR A 231 10.61 20.51 4.47
C THR A 231 10.05 21.84 3.96
N SER A 232 9.50 22.66 4.86
CA SER A 232 8.86 23.95 4.57
C SER A 232 9.72 24.88 3.72
N HIS A 233 9.05 25.66 2.86
CA HIS A 233 9.64 26.59 1.89
C HIS A 233 10.69 27.50 2.54
N SER A 234 11.97 27.28 2.22
CA SER A 234 12.94 28.37 2.30
C SER A 234 12.62 29.32 1.14
N SER A 235 11.73 30.27 1.39
CA SER A 235 11.51 31.41 0.50
C SER A 235 12.84 32.12 0.30
N ARG A 236 13.32 32.12 -0.95
CA ARG A 236 14.26 33.11 -1.47
C ARG A 236 13.60 33.86 -2.60
#